data_AF-A0A722H9H2-F1
#
_entry.id   AF-A0A722H9H2-F1
#
_cell.length_a   1.000
_cell.length_b   1.000
_cell.length_c   1.000
_cell.angle_alpha   90.00
_cell.angle_beta   90.00
_cell.angle_gamma   90.00
#
_symmetry.space_group_name_H-M   'P 1'
#
loop_
_entity.id
_entity.type
_entity.pdbx_description
1 polymer ?
#
loop_
_entity_poly.entity_id
_entity_poly.type
_entity_poly.pdbx_seq_one_letter_code
_entity_poly.pdbx_strand_id
1 'polypeptide(L)'
;MKEKTLDSVSLLISKIRRLDWQRLKEFFGPLAFNHPDCIDAIMTDGISTDASFTILNALISRTEMMSSGEYAIEHDRSKNLLTYNERLNFLINCDKEGEFKHSEIATISFPLNLKKVYQIDSKESP
;
A
#
# COMPACT_ATOMS: atom_id res chain seq x y z
N MET A 1 -9.81 -10.42 -7.42
CA MET A 1 -8.46 -10.88 -7.03
C MET A 1 -8.01 -11.89 -8.10
N LYS A 2 -6.77 -11.82 -8.61
CA LYS A 2 -6.31 -12.83 -9.57
C LYS A 2 -6.11 -14.17 -8.85
N GLU A 3 -6.38 -15.28 -9.53
CA GLU A 3 -6.13 -16.60 -8.97
C GLU A 3 -4.63 -16.80 -8.68
N LYS A 4 -4.37 -17.29 -7.47
CA LYS A 4 -3.03 -17.65 -7.01
C LYS A 4 -2.70 -19.04 -7.54
N THR A 5 -2.12 -19.08 -8.73
CA THR A 5 -1.62 -20.29 -9.35
C THR A 5 -0.10 -20.25 -9.44
N LEU A 6 0.54 -21.41 -9.58
CA LEU A 6 1.99 -21.50 -9.80
C LEU A 6 2.42 -20.72 -11.07
N ASP A 7 1.57 -20.69 -12.10
CA ASP A 7 1.82 -19.90 -13.32
C ASP A 7 1.80 -18.39 -13.02
N SER A 8 0.86 -17.92 -12.22
CA SER A 8 0.78 -16.52 -11.79
C SER A 8 2.02 -16.12 -10.97
N VAL A 9 2.50 -16.99 -10.08
CA VAL A 9 3.73 -16.76 -9.30
C VAL A 9 4.97 -16.76 -10.19
N SER A 10 5.06 -17.70 -11.13
CA SER A 10 6.16 -17.76 -12.10
C SER A 10 6.22 -16.49 -12.95
N LEU A 11 5.06 -15.98 -13.38
CA LEU A 11 4.96 -14.70 -14.08
C LEU A 11 5.43 -13.53 -13.20
N LEU A 12 5.03 -13.48 -11.93
CA LEU A 12 5.46 -12.45 -10.98
C LEU A 12 6.99 -12.44 -10.82
N ILE A 13 7.60 -13.60 -10.60
CA ILE A 13 9.05 -13.74 -10.46
C ILE A 13 9.77 -13.28 -11.74
N SER A 14 9.25 -13.66 -12.91
CA SER A 14 9.82 -13.23 -14.19
C SER A 14 9.82 -11.71 -14.36
N LYS A 15 8.78 -11.03 -13.84
CA LYS A 15 8.69 -9.56 -13.86
C LYS A 15 9.67 -8.93 -12.89
N ILE A 16 9.75 -9.45 -11.66
CA ILE A 16 10.69 -8.95 -10.63
C ILE A 16 12.13 -9.04 -11.12
N ARG A 17 12.52 -10.14 -11.75
CA ARG A 17 13.87 -10.33 -12.31
C ARG A 17 14.23 -9.33 -13.41
N ARG A 18 13.23 -8.72 -14.07
CA ARG A 18 13.43 -7.68 -15.10
C ARG A 18 13.52 -6.27 -14.50
N LEU A 19 13.14 -6.10 -13.23
CA LEU A 19 13.33 -4.85 -12.50
C LEU A 19 14.77 -4.78 -11.96
N ASP A 20 15.22 -3.58 -11.59
CA ASP A 20 16.46 -3.38 -10.83
C ASP A 20 16.23 -3.73 -9.34
N TRP A 21 15.83 -4.98 -9.09
CA TRP A 21 15.42 -5.48 -7.79
C TRP A 21 16.56 -5.50 -6.78
N GLN A 22 17.81 -5.45 -7.25
CA GLN A 22 19.01 -5.37 -6.41
C GLN A 22 19.08 -4.05 -5.61
N ARG A 23 18.26 -3.04 -5.94
CA ARG A 23 18.13 -1.82 -5.12
C ARG A 23 17.22 -2.00 -3.91
N LEU A 24 16.37 -3.03 -3.88
CA LEU A 24 15.39 -3.32 -2.83
C LEU A 24 15.43 -4.83 -2.49
N LYS A 25 16.61 -5.34 -2.14
CA LYS A 25 16.89 -6.77 -1.97
C LYS A 25 16.08 -7.39 -0.84
N GLU A 26 15.79 -6.63 0.19
CA GLU A 26 15.01 -7.04 1.35
C GLU A 26 13.55 -7.33 0.99
N PHE A 27 13.01 -6.66 -0.03
CA PHE A 27 11.64 -6.87 -0.50
C PHE A 27 11.57 -7.86 -1.66
N PHE A 28 12.45 -7.72 -2.65
CA PHE A 28 12.37 -8.47 -3.89
C PHE A 28 13.36 -9.63 -4.00
N GLY A 29 14.40 -9.67 -3.18
CA GLY A 29 15.41 -10.73 -3.19
C GLY A 29 14.82 -12.13 -3.04
N PRO A 30 13.99 -12.40 -2.00
CA PRO A 30 13.37 -13.72 -1.84
C PRO A 30 12.58 -14.18 -3.08
N LEU A 31 11.87 -13.27 -3.74
CA LEU A 31 11.13 -13.54 -4.97
C LEU A 31 12.05 -13.73 -6.18
N ALA A 32 13.06 -12.88 -6.34
CA ALA A 32 14.01 -12.97 -7.44
C ALA A 32 14.80 -14.29 -7.39
N PHE A 33 15.14 -14.76 -6.19
CA PHE A 33 15.80 -16.04 -5.95
C PHE A 33 14.85 -17.25 -5.92
N ASN A 34 13.53 -17.05 -6.06
CA ASN A 34 12.54 -18.12 -6.03
C ASN A 34 12.61 -18.93 -4.71
N HIS A 35 12.72 -18.24 -3.57
CA HIS A 35 12.81 -18.89 -2.27
C HIS A 35 11.48 -19.59 -1.93
N PRO A 36 11.50 -20.89 -1.55
CA PRO A 36 10.28 -21.68 -1.33
C PRO A 36 9.34 -21.04 -0.31
N ASP A 37 9.85 -20.63 0.86
CA ASP A 37 9.02 -20.00 1.91
C ASP A 37 8.27 -18.74 1.43
N CYS A 38 8.85 -17.98 0.49
CA CYS A 38 8.21 -16.80 -0.06
C CYS A 38 7.06 -17.17 -1.01
N ILE A 39 7.24 -18.24 -1.79
CA ILE A 39 6.21 -18.79 -2.67
C ILE A 39 5.08 -19.37 -1.82
N ASP A 40 5.40 -20.15 -0.79
CA ASP A 40 4.42 -20.76 0.10
C ASP A 40 3.58 -19.69 0.81
N ALA A 41 4.20 -18.60 1.27
CA ALA A 41 3.49 -17.46 1.84
C ALA A 41 2.53 -16.80 0.83
N ILE A 42 2.93 -16.64 -0.43
CA ILE A 42 2.05 -16.10 -1.48
C ILE A 42 0.89 -17.06 -1.75
N MET A 43 1.15 -18.36 -1.80
CA MET A 43 0.16 -19.39 -2.13
C MET A 43 -0.79 -19.69 -0.96
N THR A 44 -0.48 -19.23 0.25
CA THR A 44 -1.36 -19.40 1.42
C THR A 44 -2.71 -18.72 1.21
N ASP A 45 -3.78 -19.46 1.44
CA ASP A 45 -5.15 -18.95 1.34
C ASP A 45 -5.40 -17.81 2.32
N GLY A 46 -6.16 -16.81 1.89
CA GLY A 46 -6.44 -15.61 2.69
C GLY A 46 -5.31 -14.58 2.76
N ILE A 47 -4.07 -14.91 2.38
CA ILE A 47 -3.01 -13.91 2.24
C ILE A 47 -3.29 -13.02 1.03
N SER A 48 -3.10 -11.71 1.14
CA SER A 48 -3.18 -10.82 -0.02
C SER A 48 -1.78 -10.42 -0.46
N THR A 49 -1.53 -10.43 -1.77
CA THR A 49 -0.33 -9.81 -2.36
C THR A 49 -0.59 -8.36 -2.80
N ASP A 50 -1.73 -7.79 -2.42
CA ASP A 50 -2.08 -6.42 -2.75
C ASP A 50 -1.26 -5.44 -1.92
N ALA A 51 -0.38 -4.70 -2.59
CA ALA A 51 0.46 -3.67 -1.98
C ALA A 51 -0.17 -2.27 -2.00
N SER A 52 -1.41 -2.13 -2.50
CA SER A 52 -2.06 -0.82 -2.68
C SER A 52 -2.17 -0.06 -1.35
N PHE A 53 -2.48 -0.75 -0.25
CA PHE A 53 -2.54 -0.12 1.07
C PHE A 53 -1.18 0.36 1.56
N THR A 54 -0.11 -0.39 1.33
CA THR A 54 1.26 0.02 1.68
C THR A 54 1.67 1.28 0.92
N ILE A 55 1.38 1.33 -0.38
CA ILE A 55 1.65 2.51 -1.22
C ILE A 55 0.84 3.71 -0.72
N LEU A 56 -0.44 3.50 -0.38
CA LEU A 56 -1.31 4.53 0.14
C LEU A 56 -0.80 5.10 1.48
N ASN A 57 -0.36 4.25 2.39
CA ASN A 57 0.27 4.69 3.64
C ASN A 57 1.55 5.49 3.41
N ALA A 58 2.39 5.10 2.45
CA ALA A 58 3.58 5.87 2.09
C ALA A 58 3.23 7.25 1.53
N LEU A 59 2.18 7.35 0.71
CA LEU A 59 1.68 8.62 0.19
C LEU A 59 1.12 9.51 1.30
N ILE A 60 0.34 8.96 2.22
CA ILE A 60 -0.20 9.68 3.38
C ILE A 60 0.95 10.18 4.25
N SER A 61 1.89 9.31 4.64
CA SER A 61 3.10 9.68 5.39
C SER A 61 3.86 10.84 4.74
N ARG A 62 4.05 10.78 3.41
CA ARG A 62 4.73 11.87 2.69
C ARG A 62 3.91 13.17 2.67
N THR A 63 2.60 13.06 2.55
CA THR A 63 1.70 14.22 2.52
C THR A 63 1.64 14.89 3.89
N GLU A 64 1.55 14.13 4.97
CA GLU A 64 1.63 14.64 6.36
C GLU A 64 2.90 15.48 6.56
N MET A 65 4.06 14.98 6.14
CA MET A 65 5.34 15.72 6.24
C MET A 65 5.38 17.00 5.40
N MET A 66 4.62 17.07 4.32
CA MET A 66 4.60 18.21 3.40
C MET A 66 3.47 19.20 3.72
N SER A 67 2.43 18.76 4.44
CA SER A 67 1.28 19.57 4.81
C SER A 67 1.63 20.47 6.00
N SER A 68 1.19 21.73 5.93
CA SER A 68 1.33 22.69 7.03
C SER A 68 0.12 22.68 7.98
N GLY A 69 -0.83 21.78 7.78
CA GLY A 69 -2.09 21.74 8.53
C GLY A 69 -3.05 20.69 7.97
N GLU A 70 -4.31 20.76 8.42
CA GLU A 70 -5.34 19.79 8.05
C GLU A 70 -5.58 19.73 6.53
N TYR A 71 -5.79 18.52 6.03
CA TYR A 71 -6.04 18.32 4.61
C TYR A 71 -7.03 17.18 4.35
N ALA A 72 -7.51 17.12 3.11
CA ALA A 72 -8.32 16.04 2.60
C ALA A 72 -7.74 15.50 1.30
N ILE A 73 -7.95 14.22 1.03
CA ILE A 73 -7.58 13.59 -0.23
C ILE A 73 -8.85 13.30 -1.01
N GLU A 74 -8.90 13.86 -2.22
CA GLU A 74 -9.87 13.52 -3.24
C GLU A 74 -9.22 12.57 -4.25
N HIS A 75 -9.93 11.52 -4.65
CA HIS A 75 -9.44 10.63 -5.68
C HIS A 75 -10.57 10.10 -6.57
N ASP A 76 -10.22 9.66 -7.77
CA ASP A 76 -11.17 9.09 -8.73
C ASP A 76 -11.73 7.74 -8.24
N ARG A 77 -12.91 7.37 -8.74
CA ARG A 77 -13.59 6.12 -8.33
C ARG A 77 -12.70 4.90 -8.58
N SER A 78 -12.35 4.21 -7.50
CA SER A 78 -11.53 2.99 -7.55
C SER A 78 -12.08 1.91 -6.64
N LYS A 79 -12.43 0.77 -7.24
CA LYS A 79 -12.91 -0.42 -6.50
C LYS A 79 -11.87 -0.91 -5.47
N ASN A 80 -10.59 -0.79 -5.79
CA ASN A 80 -9.52 -1.18 -4.87
C ASN A 80 -9.46 -0.23 -3.67
N LEU A 81 -9.58 1.09 -3.90
CA LEU A 81 -9.54 2.08 -2.83
C LEU A 81 -10.81 2.07 -1.97
N LEU A 82 -11.96 1.71 -2.54
CA LEU A 82 -13.18 1.45 -1.75
C LEU A 82 -12.94 0.38 -0.68
N THR A 83 -12.13 -0.63 -0.99
CA THR A 83 -11.83 -1.73 -0.06
C THR A 83 -11.01 -1.26 1.15
N TYR A 84 -10.33 -0.10 1.06
CA TYR A 84 -9.53 0.46 2.15
C TYR A 84 -10.22 1.59 2.90
N ASN A 85 -11.41 2.03 2.47
CA ASN A 85 -12.06 3.19 3.04
C ASN A 85 -12.31 3.05 4.56
N GLU A 86 -12.77 1.87 5.00
CA GLU A 86 -12.94 1.60 6.44
C GLU A 86 -11.64 1.72 7.22
N ARG A 87 -10.54 1.18 6.67
CA ARG A 87 -9.22 1.22 7.29
C ARG A 87 -8.66 2.65 7.33
N LEU A 88 -8.85 3.43 6.28
CA LEU A 88 -8.46 4.84 6.24
C LEU A 88 -9.24 5.66 7.27
N ASN A 89 -10.56 5.47 7.34
CA ASN A 89 -11.38 6.15 8.35
C ASN A 89 -10.95 5.76 9.76
N PHE A 90 -10.58 4.50 10.01
CA PHE A 90 -10.01 4.10 11.29
C PHE A 90 -8.72 4.87 11.62
N LEU A 91 -7.80 5.00 10.66
CA LEU A 91 -6.55 5.76 10.87
C LEU A 91 -6.80 7.25 11.09
N ILE A 92 -7.68 7.86 10.29
CA ILE A 92 -8.06 9.28 10.38
C ILE A 92 -8.68 9.63 11.74
N ASN A 93 -9.48 8.71 12.29
CA ASN A 93 -10.16 8.90 13.56
C ASN A 93 -9.31 8.46 14.77
N CYS A 94 -8.06 8.03 14.58
CA CYS A 94 -7.17 7.70 15.67
C CYS A 94 -6.69 8.97 16.38
N ASP A 95 -7.19 9.19 17.59
CA ASP A 95 -6.87 10.31 18.48
C ASP A 95 -5.70 10.02 19.42
N LYS A 96 -5.25 8.76 19.47
CA LYS A 96 -4.13 8.35 20.31
C LYS A 96 -2.80 8.74 19.69
N GLU A 97 -1.94 9.35 20.50
CA GLU A 97 -0.57 9.64 20.11
C GLU A 97 0.22 8.35 19.91
N GLY A 98 0.95 8.29 18.79
CA GLY A 98 1.79 7.17 18.46
C GLY A 98 2.54 7.40 17.15
N GLU A 99 3.74 6.86 17.05
CA GLU A 99 4.57 6.96 15.87
C GLU A 99 4.99 5.56 15.39
N PHE A 100 4.88 5.33 14.08
CA PHE A 100 5.18 4.05 13.46
C PHE A 100 6.10 4.26 12.24
N LYS A 101 7.34 3.79 12.35
CA LYS A 101 8.28 3.74 11.25
C LYS A 101 7.97 2.54 10.35
N HIS A 102 7.51 2.82 9.13
CA HIS A 102 7.19 1.80 8.12
C HIS A 102 8.42 1.46 7.26
N SER A 103 9.27 2.45 6.98
CA SER A 103 10.54 2.29 6.26
C SER A 103 11.48 3.45 6.61
N GLU A 104 12.68 3.49 6.02
CA GLU A 104 13.61 4.62 6.19
C GLU A 104 13.06 5.97 5.70
N ILE A 105 12.09 5.97 4.79
CA ILE A 105 11.51 7.18 4.20
C ILE A 105 10.03 7.38 4.50
N ALA A 106 9.43 6.51 5.32
CA ALA A 106 8.02 6.55 5.65
C ALA A 106 7.81 6.31 7.16
N THR A 107 7.40 7.37 7.84
CA THR A 107 6.95 7.37 9.23
C THR A 107 5.57 7.99 9.29
N ILE A 108 4.67 7.42 10.08
CA ILE A 108 3.33 7.99 10.31
C ILE A 108 3.18 8.26 11.81
N SER A 109 2.68 9.44 12.13
CA SER A 109 2.47 9.89 13.50
C SER A 109 0.99 10.27 13.66
N PHE A 110 0.39 9.87 14.77
CA PHE A 110 -1.01 10.14 15.10
C PHE A 110 -1.09 11.20 16.21
N PRO A 111 -2.16 12.02 16.23
CA PRO A 111 -3.27 12.08 15.26
C PRO A 111 -2.84 12.65 13.89
N LEU A 112 -3.53 12.23 12.82
CA LEU A 112 -3.24 12.69 11.45
C LEU A 112 -3.79 14.10 11.20
N ASN A 113 -3.11 14.84 10.32
CA ASN A 113 -3.65 16.05 9.71
C ASN A 113 -4.67 15.72 8.61
N LEU A 114 -4.59 14.54 7.99
CA LEU A 114 -5.61 14.03 7.08
C LEU A 114 -6.96 13.88 7.82
N LYS A 115 -7.96 14.66 7.40
CA LYS A 115 -9.32 14.63 7.99
C LYS A 115 -10.35 13.89 7.17
N LYS A 116 -10.12 13.73 5.87
CA LYS A 116 -11.09 13.07 5.00
C LYS A 116 -10.45 12.47 3.76
N VAL A 117 -10.91 11.29 3.38
CA VAL A 117 -10.67 10.71 2.06
C VAL A 117 -12.03 10.49 1.42
N TYR A 118 -12.23 11.00 0.20
CA TYR A 118 -13.48 10.82 -0.52
C TYR A 118 -13.25 10.58 -2.00
N GLN A 119 -14.19 9.85 -2.62
CA GLN A 119 -14.14 9.51 -4.03
C GLN A 119 -15.08 10.41 -4.83
N ILE A 120 -14.61 10.91 -5.96
CA ILE A 120 -15.42 11.65 -6.94
C ILE A 120 -15.33 10.92 -8.29
N ASP A 121 -16.40 10.96 -9.08
CA ASP A 121 -16.31 10.56 -10.48
C ASP A 121 -15.60 11.67 -11.23
N SER A 122 -14.42 11.40 -11.81
CA SER A 122 -13.68 12.40 -12.58
C SER A 122 -14.50 13.05 -13.72
N LYS A 123 -15.58 12.41 -14.19
CA LYS A 123 -16.51 13.01 -15.17
C LYS A 123 -17.49 14.01 -14.56
N GLU A 124 -17.68 13.95 -13.24
CA GLU A 124 -18.53 14.84 -12.44
C GLU A 124 -17.71 15.90 -11.69
N SER A 125 -16.37 15.84 -11.79
CA SER A 125 -15.45 16.84 -11.25
C SER A 125 -15.40 18.08 -12.18
N PRO A 126 -15.43 19.32 -11.62
CA PRO A 126 -15.43 20.56 -12.41
C PRO A 126 -14.17 20.79 -13.23
#